data_AF-X0C024-F1
#
_entry.id   AF-X0C024-F1
#
_cell.length_a   1.000
_cell.length_b   1.000
_cell.length_c   1.000
_cell.angle_alpha   90.00
_cell.angle_beta   90.00
_cell.angle_gamma   90.00
#
_symmetry.space_group_name_H-M   'P 1'
#
loop_
_entity.id
_entity.type
_entity.pdbx_description
1 polymer ?
#
loop_
_entity_poly.entity_id
_entity_poly.type
_entity_poly.pdbx_seq_one_letter_code
_entity_poly.pdbx_strand_id
1 'polypeptide(L)'
;MSALETKHCIKPEGRPGMRFDRNCNFTTPGNITLTTQHVLTDSQTTFRINATRTHLDNPNNITRSLDDIVRIAVWRSGYDTSFNATDINITECTVGFTAYEYPRAEANGSTFSFGKVAEMDIGKATWSWEDPMTQSHLVSNKTSNLPPFKISIIDIKALQAFFESTTFQSEFVSGSAKNNNPGLSAALNGDTNLTHAFDNMALGMTDYLRSGPNEKLARGVRRESEIFVFIRWYWLIGPAVLELAALVFAVCTIVCTARKHEVPLWKSSALVLLHCRHDMGSGVIQGEFQDVTELEKTAKVSKARLR
;
A
#
# COMPACT_ATOMS: atom_id res chain seq x y z
N MET A 1 27.23 17.92 -21.70
CA MET A 1 28.71 17.91 -21.68
C MET A 1 29.18 19.23 -21.09
N SER A 2 29.32 19.28 -19.76
CA SER A 2 29.76 20.50 -19.07
C SER A 2 31.29 20.51 -19.08
N ALA A 3 31.87 21.49 -19.77
CA ALA A 3 33.32 21.60 -19.94
C ALA A 3 34.00 21.89 -18.60
N LEU A 4 35.10 21.20 -18.32
CA LEU A 4 35.88 21.37 -17.10
C LEU A 4 36.36 22.81 -16.96
N GLU A 5 36.11 23.44 -15.81
CA GLU A 5 36.34 24.88 -15.64
C GLU A 5 37.83 25.19 -15.44
N THR A 6 38.54 24.39 -14.65
CA THR A 6 39.99 24.52 -14.46
C THR A 6 40.65 23.19 -14.08
N LYS A 7 41.83 22.91 -14.65
CA LYS A 7 42.74 21.84 -14.23
C LYS A 7 44.05 22.46 -13.75
N HIS A 8 44.36 22.29 -12.47
CA HIS A 8 45.60 22.77 -11.88
C HIS A 8 46.39 21.61 -11.28
N CYS A 9 47.53 21.27 -11.90
CA CYS A 9 48.41 20.21 -11.41
C CYS A 9 49.65 20.81 -10.74
N ILE A 10 49.79 20.53 -9.45
CA ILE A 10 50.98 20.90 -8.68
C ILE A 10 52.03 19.82 -8.94
N LYS A 11 53.19 20.24 -9.45
CA LYS A 11 54.40 19.40 -9.46
C LYS A 11 55.17 19.68 -8.17
N PRO A 12 55.58 18.68 -7.39
CA PRO A 12 56.43 18.89 -6.24
C PRO A 12 57.78 19.44 -6.75
N GLU A 13 58.28 20.48 -6.10
CA GLU A 13 59.62 21.01 -6.34
C GLU A 13 60.67 19.98 -5.85
N GLY A 14 60.92 18.95 -6.64
CA GLY A 14 61.86 17.87 -6.32
C GLY A 14 63.02 17.82 -7.30
N ARG A 15 64.25 17.76 -6.76
CA ARG A 15 65.50 17.55 -7.51
C ARG A 15 65.41 16.29 -8.41
N PRO A 16 66.15 16.26 -9.54
CA PRO A 16 66.12 15.11 -10.45
C PRO A 16 66.51 13.81 -9.73
N GLY A 17 65.59 12.83 -9.68
CA GLY A 17 65.81 11.50 -9.10
C GLY A 17 64.78 11.03 -8.05
N MET A 18 63.81 11.86 -7.64
CA MET A 18 62.72 11.45 -6.72
C MET A 18 61.42 11.14 -7.44
N ARG A 19 60.61 10.24 -6.86
CA ARG A 19 59.26 9.88 -7.31
C ARG A 19 58.44 11.17 -7.48
N PHE A 20 57.86 11.36 -8.67
CA PHE A 20 57.08 12.56 -8.98
C PHE A 20 55.63 12.35 -8.57
N ASP A 21 55.30 12.65 -7.32
CA ASP A 21 53.92 12.70 -6.85
C ASP A 21 53.23 13.92 -7.49
N ARG A 22 52.35 13.72 -8.45
CA ARG A 22 51.60 14.79 -9.09
C ARG A 22 50.18 14.83 -8.53
N ASN A 23 49.85 15.92 -7.83
CA ASN A 23 48.49 16.19 -7.40
C ASN A 23 47.82 17.12 -8.41
N CYS A 24 46.69 16.70 -8.96
CA CYS A 24 45.90 17.51 -9.87
C CYS A 24 44.55 17.83 -9.26
N ASN A 25 44.24 19.12 -9.19
CA ASN A 25 42.95 19.64 -8.78
C ASN A 25 42.14 19.99 -10.02
N PHE A 26 40.91 19.51 -10.06
CA PHE A 26 39.93 19.76 -11.12
C PHE A 26 38.73 20.46 -10.52
N THR A 27 38.26 21.53 -11.14
CA THR A 27 37.02 22.20 -10.73
C THR A 27 35.96 21.97 -11.80
N THR A 28 34.83 21.37 -11.39
CA THR A 28 33.67 21.20 -12.29
C THR A 28 32.86 22.50 -12.37
N PRO A 29 32.04 22.69 -13.41
CA PRO A 29 31.14 23.86 -13.54
C PRO A 29 30.17 24.03 -12.37
N GLY A 30 29.83 22.96 -11.65
CA GLY A 30 29.11 23.01 -10.39
C GLY A 30 29.87 23.58 -9.20
N ASN A 31 31.11 24.06 -9.40
CA ASN A 31 32.06 24.53 -8.40
C ASN A 31 32.50 23.44 -7.40
N ILE A 32 32.63 22.19 -7.87
CA ILE A 32 33.12 21.07 -7.05
C ILE A 32 34.59 20.81 -7.39
N THR A 33 35.44 20.80 -6.37
CA THR A 33 36.86 20.51 -6.53
C THR A 33 37.14 19.01 -6.30
N LEU A 34 37.69 18.36 -7.32
CA LEU A 34 38.17 16.98 -7.28
C LEU A 34 39.70 16.97 -7.28
N THR A 35 40.29 16.16 -6.41
CA THR A 35 41.75 16.01 -6.30
C THR A 35 42.16 14.60 -6.68
N THR A 36 43.11 14.47 -7.59
CA THR A 36 43.69 13.17 -7.99
C THR A 36 45.17 13.14 -7.69
N GLN A 37 45.68 11.98 -7.32
CA GLN A 37 47.10 11.72 -7.10
C GLN A 37 47.63 10.75 -8.16
N HIS A 38 48.87 10.97 -8.56
CA HIS A 38 49.58 10.12 -9.52
C HIS A 38 51.05 10.04 -9.13
N VAL A 39 51.57 8.83 -9.09
CA VAL A 39 52.97 8.52 -8.88
C VAL A 39 53.44 7.67 -10.06
N LEU A 40 54.36 8.22 -10.84
CA LEU A 40 54.84 7.57 -12.07
C LEU A 40 55.29 6.13 -11.78
N THR A 41 54.79 5.18 -12.57
CA THR A 41 55.08 3.72 -12.46
C THR A 41 54.67 3.04 -11.15
N ASP A 42 53.95 3.72 -10.25
CA ASP A 42 53.63 3.17 -8.91
C ASP A 42 52.13 3.20 -8.60
N SER A 43 51.46 4.34 -8.78
CA SER A 43 50.03 4.44 -8.47
C SER A 43 49.33 5.63 -9.15
N GLN A 44 48.01 5.53 -9.30
CA GLN A 44 47.16 6.54 -9.94
C GLN A 44 45.75 6.44 -9.35
N THR A 45 45.15 7.57 -8.97
CA THR A 45 43.71 7.61 -8.68
C THR A 45 42.97 7.11 -9.92
N THR A 46 42.06 6.15 -9.80
CA THR A 46 41.18 5.70 -10.91
C THR A 46 39.73 6.10 -10.67
N PHE A 47 39.36 6.40 -9.42
CA PHE A 47 38.05 6.89 -9.06
C PHE A 47 38.14 7.90 -7.92
N ARG A 48 37.40 9.01 -8.03
CA ARG A 48 37.21 9.97 -6.95
C ARG A 48 35.80 10.52 -7.02
N ILE A 49 35.09 10.49 -5.91
CA ILE A 49 33.78 11.14 -5.79
C ILE A 49 33.88 12.22 -4.71
N ASN A 50 33.30 13.38 -4.99
CA ASN A 50 33.17 14.45 -4.02
C ASN A 50 31.75 15.04 -4.12
N ALA A 51 31.22 15.45 -2.98
CA ALA A 51 29.89 16.01 -2.90
C ALA A 51 29.93 17.28 -2.05
N THR A 52 29.26 18.32 -2.51
CA THR A 52 29.15 19.60 -1.81
C THR A 52 27.68 19.89 -1.55
N ARG A 53 27.35 20.23 -0.32
CA ARG A 53 26.04 20.81 -0.02
C ARG A 53 25.86 22.13 -0.76
N THR A 54 24.70 22.34 -1.34
CA THR A 54 24.30 23.69 -1.75
C THR A 54 23.94 24.48 -0.51
N HIS A 55 24.40 25.73 -0.47
CA HIS A 55 24.11 26.60 0.65
C HIS A 55 22.60 26.87 0.65
N LEU A 56 21.91 26.35 1.67
CA LEU A 56 20.59 26.83 2.04
C LEU A 56 20.78 28.26 2.52
N ASP A 57 20.78 29.20 1.58
CA ASP A 57 21.00 30.62 1.84
C ASP A 57 20.18 31.05 3.04
N ASN A 58 20.90 31.66 4.00
CA ASN A 58 20.47 32.36 5.20
C ASN A 58 19.05 31.99 5.70
N PRO A 59 18.85 31.45 6.92
CA PRO A 59 17.53 30.99 7.42
C PRO A 59 16.37 31.99 7.28
N ASN A 60 16.67 33.27 7.04
CA ASN A 60 15.74 34.38 6.92
C ASN A 60 15.34 34.73 5.47
N ASN A 61 16.01 34.20 4.43
CA ASN A 61 15.71 34.50 3.03
C ASN A 61 15.50 33.20 2.23
N ILE A 62 14.34 32.57 2.44
CA ILE A 62 13.99 31.27 1.87
C ILE A 62 13.60 31.44 0.39
N THR A 63 14.55 31.73 -0.50
CA THR A 63 14.41 31.46 -1.93
C THR A 63 14.90 30.05 -2.22
N ARG A 64 14.37 29.06 -1.47
CA ARG A 64 14.84 27.67 -1.51
C ARG A 64 14.30 26.97 -2.75
N SER A 65 15.17 26.77 -3.73
CA SER A 65 14.97 25.76 -4.75
C SER A 65 15.39 24.41 -4.14
N LEU A 66 14.45 23.49 -3.96
CA LEU A 66 14.70 22.15 -3.39
C LEU A 66 15.08 21.12 -4.46
N ASP A 67 15.26 21.57 -5.69
CA ASP A 67 15.75 20.81 -6.84
C ASP A 67 17.27 20.57 -6.79
N ASP A 68 18.00 21.31 -5.97
CA ASP A 68 19.46 21.21 -5.84
C ASP A 68 19.86 21.28 -4.35
N ILE A 69 19.82 20.14 -3.66
CA ILE A 69 20.22 20.03 -2.25
C ILE A 69 21.68 19.60 -2.06
N VAL A 70 22.22 18.85 -3.03
CA VAL A 70 23.59 18.33 -3.03
C VAL A 70 24.04 18.21 -4.47
N ARG A 71 25.25 18.70 -4.73
CA ARG A 71 25.94 18.49 -6.00
C ARG A 71 27.04 17.48 -5.82
N ILE A 72 27.18 16.57 -6.77
CA ILE A 72 28.10 15.44 -6.73
C ILE A 72 28.92 15.48 -8.02
N ALA A 73 30.24 15.36 -7.88
CA ALA A 73 31.13 15.15 -9.00
C ALA A 73 31.84 13.81 -8.84
N VAL A 74 31.86 13.04 -9.91
CA VAL A 74 32.55 11.75 -10.01
C VAL A 74 33.61 11.86 -11.08
N TRP A 75 34.84 11.56 -10.71
CA TRP A 75 35.99 11.44 -11.59
C TRP A 75 36.34 9.97 -11.78
N ARG A 76 36.54 9.56 -13.03
CA ARG A 76 36.99 8.21 -13.39
C ARG A 76 38.08 8.28 -14.45
N SER A 77 39.03 7.37 -14.39
CA SER A 77 39.98 7.17 -15.48
C SER A 77 40.40 5.71 -15.59
N GLY A 78 40.75 5.32 -16.81
CA GLY A 78 41.65 4.19 -17.04
C GLY A 78 43.10 4.57 -16.70
N TYR A 79 44.02 3.64 -16.89
CA TYR A 79 45.45 3.91 -16.78
C TYR A 79 46.26 3.02 -17.73
N ASP A 80 47.40 3.54 -18.20
CA ASP A 80 48.37 2.78 -19.01
C ASP A 80 49.35 1.98 -18.13
N THR A 81 50.31 1.29 -18.77
CA THR A 81 51.35 0.51 -18.06
C THR A 81 52.26 1.34 -17.15
N SER A 82 52.30 2.66 -17.35
CA SER A 82 53.08 3.61 -16.55
C SER A 82 52.24 4.34 -15.51
N PHE A 83 50.98 3.90 -15.32
CA PHE A 83 49.98 4.52 -14.46
C PHE A 83 49.54 5.92 -14.91
N ASN A 84 49.74 6.32 -16.16
CA ASN A 84 49.17 7.58 -16.64
C ASN A 84 47.66 7.43 -16.84
N ALA A 85 46.87 8.38 -16.33
CA ALA A 85 45.42 8.42 -16.54
C ALA A 85 45.05 8.49 -18.03
N THR A 86 44.26 7.52 -18.50
CA THR A 86 43.63 7.50 -19.83
C THR A 86 42.11 7.62 -19.68
N ASP A 87 41.41 8.01 -20.75
CA ASP A 87 39.94 7.99 -20.80
C ASP A 87 39.26 8.69 -19.62
N ILE A 88 39.78 9.86 -19.25
CA ILE A 88 39.30 10.63 -18.11
C ILE A 88 37.84 11.05 -18.38
N ASN A 89 36.93 10.58 -17.53
CA ASN A 89 35.51 10.92 -17.57
C ASN A 89 35.11 11.57 -16.25
N ILE A 90 34.48 12.74 -16.34
CA ILE A 90 33.98 13.49 -15.19
C ILE A 90 32.49 13.68 -15.38
N THR A 91 31.73 13.14 -14.44
CA THR A 91 30.27 13.21 -14.42
C THR A 91 29.83 14.05 -13.24
N GLU A 92 28.96 15.02 -13.50
CA GLU A 92 28.35 15.84 -12.46
C GLU A 92 26.87 15.47 -12.34
N CYS A 93 26.39 15.34 -11.10
CA CYS A 93 25.02 14.99 -10.77
C CYS A 93 24.50 15.93 -9.68
N THR A 94 23.23 16.30 -9.76
CA THR A 94 22.52 17.06 -8.73
C THR A 94 21.47 16.17 -8.10
N VAL A 95 21.37 16.20 -6.78
CA VAL A 95 20.30 15.54 -6.02
C VAL A 95 19.30 16.61 -5.60
N GLY A 96 18.03 16.34 -5.85
CA GLY A 96 16.92 17.24 -5.57
C GLY A 96 15.66 16.49 -5.23
N PHE A 97 14.69 17.22 -4.72
CA PHE A 97 13.33 16.71 -4.54
C PHE A 97 12.52 16.96 -5.80
N THR A 98 11.70 15.98 -6.14
CA THR A 98 10.68 16.07 -7.20
C THR A 98 9.39 15.44 -6.68
N ALA A 99 8.25 15.86 -7.21
CA ALA A 99 6.96 15.30 -6.85
C ALA A 99 6.38 14.49 -8.02
N TYR A 100 5.66 13.42 -7.70
CA TYR A 100 5.02 12.58 -8.72
C TYR A 100 3.51 12.57 -8.50
N GLU A 101 2.77 12.82 -9.57
CA GLU A 101 1.32 12.67 -9.62
C GLU A 101 0.96 11.28 -10.15
N TYR A 102 0.08 10.59 -9.42
CA TYR A 102 -0.48 9.29 -9.78
C TYR A 102 -1.94 9.47 -10.20
N PRO A 103 -2.23 9.76 -11.47
CA PRO A 103 -3.59 10.03 -11.91
C PRO A 103 -4.44 8.76 -11.92
N ARG A 104 -5.72 8.87 -11.54
CA ARG A 104 -6.70 7.76 -11.53
C ARG A 104 -6.17 6.51 -10.80
N ALA A 105 -5.64 6.71 -9.59
CA ALA A 105 -5.20 5.63 -8.74
C ALA A 105 -6.40 4.79 -8.25
N GLU A 106 -6.41 3.51 -8.57
CA GLU A 106 -7.42 2.53 -8.17
C GLU A 106 -6.72 1.34 -7.50
N ALA A 107 -7.35 0.82 -6.44
CA ALA A 107 -6.86 -0.36 -5.74
C ALA A 107 -7.95 -1.44 -5.78
N ASN A 108 -7.63 -2.61 -6.35
CA ASN A 108 -8.49 -3.77 -6.34
C ASN A 108 -7.78 -4.94 -5.62
N GLY A 109 -8.16 -5.19 -4.37
CA GLY A 109 -7.49 -6.17 -3.52
C GLY A 109 -6.03 -5.80 -3.28
N SER A 110 -5.12 -6.67 -3.73
CA SER A 110 -3.66 -6.44 -3.65
C SER A 110 -3.09 -5.67 -4.84
N THR A 111 -3.89 -5.42 -5.89
CA THR A 111 -3.42 -4.72 -7.09
C THR A 111 -3.69 -3.23 -6.96
N PHE A 112 -2.63 -2.43 -7.08
CA PHE A 112 -2.71 -0.98 -7.16
C PHE A 112 -2.37 -0.55 -8.59
N SER A 113 -3.35 0.04 -9.29
CA SER A 113 -3.21 0.52 -10.66
C SER A 113 -3.38 2.04 -10.71
N PHE A 114 -2.67 2.68 -11.62
CA PHE A 114 -2.73 4.11 -11.84
C PHE A 114 -2.42 4.40 -13.31
N GLY A 115 -2.77 5.60 -13.76
CA GLY A 115 -2.44 6.08 -15.10
C GLY A 115 -0.93 6.33 -15.27
N LYS A 116 -0.57 7.02 -16.35
CA LYS A 116 0.83 7.42 -16.57
C LYS A 116 1.25 8.42 -15.47
N VAL A 117 2.30 8.08 -14.73
CA VAL A 117 2.88 8.96 -13.71
C VAL A 117 3.35 10.26 -14.37
N ALA A 118 2.95 11.39 -13.81
CA ALA A 118 3.39 12.70 -14.25
C ALA A 118 4.34 13.29 -13.21
N GLU A 119 5.53 13.72 -13.64
CA GLU A 119 6.45 14.44 -12.78
C GLU A 119 5.98 15.89 -12.62
N MET A 120 5.96 16.35 -11.37
CA MET A 120 5.60 17.70 -10.99
C MET A 120 6.85 18.42 -10.50
N ASP A 121 7.24 19.47 -11.22
CA ASP A 121 8.34 20.34 -10.85
C ASP A 121 7.99 21.16 -9.60
N ILE A 122 8.68 20.90 -8.49
CA ILE A 122 8.54 21.62 -7.23
C ILE A 122 9.52 22.79 -7.09
N GLY A 123 10.45 22.99 -8.05
CA GLY A 123 11.43 24.08 -8.01
C GLY A 123 10.78 25.48 -8.04
N LYS A 124 9.58 25.58 -8.62
CA LYS A 124 8.78 26.82 -8.65
C LYS A 124 7.93 27.05 -7.40
N ALA A 125 7.86 26.09 -6.49
CA ALA A 125 7.06 26.22 -5.28
C ALA A 125 7.70 27.25 -4.32
N THR A 126 6.90 28.15 -3.77
CA THR A 126 7.36 29.05 -2.71
C THR A 126 7.31 28.31 -1.37
N TRP A 127 8.43 28.30 -0.65
CA TRP A 127 8.57 27.62 0.63
C TRP A 127 8.61 28.62 1.78
N SER A 128 7.91 28.32 2.86
CA SER A 128 7.93 29.09 4.10
C SER A 128 8.16 28.17 5.30
N TRP A 129 8.64 28.72 6.41
CA TRP A 129 8.68 27.98 7.67
C TRP A 129 7.25 27.72 8.17
N GLU A 130 6.98 26.50 8.66
CA GLU A 130 5.73 26.17 9.34
C GLU A 130 5.60 26.95 10.64
N ASP A 131 6.68 26.95 11.43
CA ASP A 131 6.83 27.70 12.66
C ASP A 131 8.12 28.55 12.59
N PRO A 132 8.01 29.89 12.59
CA PRO A 132 9.17 30.77 12.54
C PRO A 132 10.15 30.64 13.70
N MET A 133 9.70 30.16 14.88
CA MET A 133 10.55 30.04 16.07
C MET A 133 11.39 28.76 16.05
N THR A 134 10.79 27.62 15.70
CA THR A 134 11.49 26.32 15.72
C THR A 134 12.25 26.02 14.43
N GLN A 135 11.82 26.58 13.30
CA GLN A 135 12.48 26.42 11.98
C GLN A 135 12.80 24.95 11.62
N SER A 136 11.94 24.02 12.02
CA SER A 136 12.15 22.58 11.83
C SER A 136 11.59 22.07 10.50
N HIS A 137 10.46 22.64 10.07
CA HIS A 137 9.73 22.21 8.89
C HIS A 137 9.49 23.34 7.90
N LEU A 138 9.73 23.03 6.63
CA LEU A 138 9.33 23.84 5.48
C LEU A 138 7.98 23.37 4.98
N VAL A 139 7.12 24.33 4.65
CA VAL A 139 5.82 24.08 4.02
C VAL A 139 5.76 24.85 2.70
N SER A 140 5.28 24.18 1.65
CA SER A 140 5.04 24.85 0.37
C SER A 140 3.70 25.59 0.39
N ASN A 141 3.63 26.74 -0.27
CA ASN A 141 2.37 27.44 -0.47
C ASN A 141 1.38 26.56 -1.24
N LYS A 142 0.13 26.53 -0.76
CA LYS A 142 -0.96 25.86 -1.46
C LYS A 142 -1.25 26.63 -2.76
N THR A 143 -0.85 26.06 -3.89
CA THR A 143 -1.32 26.50 -5.20
C THR A 143 -2.55 25.69 -5.60
N SER A 144 -3.33 26.18 -6.55
CA SER A 144 -4.59 25.54 -6.98
C SER A 144 -4.41 24.08 -7.43
N ASN A 145 -3.21 23.69 -7.88
CA ASN A 145 -2.92 22.36 -8.41
C ASN A 145 -1.98 21.50 -7.54
N LEU A 146 -1.39 22.05 -6.46
CA LEU A 146 -0.46 21.29 -5.61
C LEU A 146 -0.93 21.27 -4.15
N PRO A 147 -1.00 20.08 -3.52
CA PRO A 147 -1.16 20.02 -2.07
C PRO A 147 0.05 20.66 -1.37
N PRO A 148 -0.11 21.17 -0.14
CA PRO A 148 1.02 21.67 0.62
C PRO A 148 1.98 20.50 0.94
N PHE A 149 3.22 20.60 0.49
CA PHE A 149 4.30 19.70 0.84
C PHE A 149 4.94 20.17 2.14
N LYS A 150 5.36 19.21 2.97
CA LYS A 150 6.06 19.47 4.22
C LYS A 150 7.37 18.71 4.23
N ILE A 151 8.48 19.41 4.45
CA ILE A 151 9.82 18.83 4.45
C ILE A 151 10.56 19.23 5.72
N SER A 152 11.19 18.26 6.37
CA SER A 152 12.01 18.44 7.57
C SER A 152 13.39 18.95 7.19
N ILE A 153 13.81 20.09 7.74
CA ILE A 153 15.15 20.63 7.47
C ILE A 153 16.24 19.81 8.17
N ILE A 154 15.88 19.16 9.28
CA ILE A 154 16.80 18.31 10.04
C ILE A 154 17.18 17.10 9.19
N ASP A 155 16.20 16.52 8.49
CA ASP A 155 16.42 15.37 7.61
C ASP A 155 17.24 15.77 6.37
N ILE A 156 17.00 16.95 5.79
CA ILE A 156 17.85 17.49 4.71
C ILE A 156 19.29 17.65 5.20
N LYS A 157 19.51 18.25 6.39
CA LYS A 157 20.86 18.43 6.94
C LYS A 157 21.55 17.10 7.22
N ALA A 158 20.82 16.11 7.74
CA ALA A 158 21.36 14.77 7.95
C ALA A 158 21.75 14.10 6.63
N LEU A 159 20.93 14.25 5.59
CA LEU A 159 21.22 13.76 4.25
C LEU A 159 22.44 14.45 3.64
N GLN A 160 22.53 15.78 3.74
CA GLN A 160 23.72 16.54 3.31
C GLN A 160 24.98 16.07 4.06
N ALA A 161 24.89 15.87 5.37
CA ALA A 161 26.01 15.35 6.17
C ALA A 161 26.42 13.92 5.76
N PHE A 162 25.48 13.08 5.33
CA PHE A 162 25.80 11.76 4.78
C PHE A 162 26.58 11.87 3.46
N PHE A 163 26.16 12.76 2.55
CA PHE A 163 26.88 12.99 1.30
C PHE A 163 28.27 13.61 1.52
N GLU A 164 28.46 14.38 2.60
CA GLU A 164 29.76 14.91 3.02
C GLU A 164 30.62 13.91 3.82
N SER A 165 30.09 12.73 4.13
CA SER A 165 30.83 11.71 4.88
C SER A 165 31.94 11.06 4.06
N THR A 166 32.95 10.51 4.72
CA THR A 166 34.05 9.76 4.08
C THR A 166 33.60 8.45 3.42
N THR A 167 32.40 7.96 3.76
CA THR A 167 31.79 6.81 3.08
C THR A 167 31.39 7.19 1.67
N PHE A 168 30.77 8.37 1.53
CA PHE A 168 30.33 8.89 0.25
C PHE A 168 31.48 9.54 -0.52
N GLN A 169 32.13 10.56 0.07
CA GLN A 169 33.35 11.18 -0.46
C GLN A 169 34.53 10.20 -0.33
N SER A 170 34.69 9.36 -1.35
CA SER A 170 35.64 8.26 -1.36
C SER A 170 36.56 8.33 -2.58
N GLU A 171 37.70 7.66 -2.45
CA GLU A 171 38.71 7.59 -3.49
C GLU A 171 39.21 6.15 -3.64
N PHE A 172 39.47 5.79 -4.89
CA PHE A 172 40.16 4.57 -5.23
C PHE A 172 41.45 4.89 -6.00
N VAL A 173 42.57 4.44 -5.45
CA VAL A 173 43.90 4.54 -6.06
C VAL A 173 44.35 3.14 -6.47
N SER A 174 44.65 2.96 -7.74
CA SER A 174 45.22 1.73 -8.27
C SER A 174 46.75 1.75 -8.14
N GLY A 175 47.37 0.58 -8.01
CA GLY A 175 48.82 0.40 -7.83
C GLY A 175 49.20 0.01 -6.40
N SER A 176 50.36 0.47 -5.93
CA SER A 176 50.90 0.13 -4.59
C SER A 176 50.27 0.92 -3.44
N ALA A 177 49.35 1.85 -3.73
CA ALA A 177 48.73 2.72 -2.73
C ALA A 177 47.72 1.96 -1.85
N LYS A 178 47.69 2.29 -0.55
CA LYS A 178 46.73 1.72 0.39
C LYS A 178 45.43 2.52 0.41
N ASN A 179 44.32 1.87 0.04
CA ASN A 179 42.98 2.44 0.13
C ASN A 179 42.37 2.14 1.51
N ASN A 180 42.66 2.97 2.51
CA ASN A 180 42.21 2.72 3.89
C ASN A 180 40.68 2.83 4.06
N ASN A 181 40.02 3.65 3.24
CA ASN A 181 38.57 3.91 3.31
C ASN A 181 37.98 3.96 1.90
N PRO A 182 37.87 2.81 1.21
CA PRO A 182 37.39 2.81 -0.17
C PRO A 182 35.91 3.19 -0.27
N GLY A 183 35.10 3.12 0.79
CA GLY A 183 33.72 3.61 0.79
C GLY A 183 32.91 3.11 -0.41
N LEU A 184 32.17 4.00 -1.07
CA LEU A 184 31.46 3.67 -2.31
C LEU A 184 32.39 3.45 -3.52
N SER A 185 33.63 3.95 -3.50
CA SER A 185 34.55 3.79 -4.64
C SER A 185 34.85 2.32 -4.94
N ALA A 186 34.82 1.41 -3.97
CA ALA A 186 34.97 -0.02 -4.22
C ALA A 186 33.86 -0.60 -5.12
N ALA A 187 32.64 -0.08 -5.01
CA ALA A 187 31.48 -0.53 -5.78
C ALA A 187 31.28 0.28 -7.07
N LEU A 188 31.69 1.55 -7.08
CA LEU A 188 31.48 2.46 -8.21
C LEU A 188 32.69 2.63 -9.13
N ASN A 189 33.84 2.05 -8.82
CA ASN A 189 35.02 2.04 -9.70
C ASN A 189 34.85 1.08 -10.89
N GLY A 190 35.70 1.21 -11.93
CA GLY A 190 35.72 0.32 -13.11
C GLY A 190 34.82 0.78 -14.26
N ASP A 191 33.96 -0.10 -14.77
CA ASP A 191 33.03 0.16 -15.91
C ASP A 191 31.55 0.25 -15.48
N THR A 192 31.27 0.47 -14.21
CA THR A 192 29.90 0.56 -13.70
C THR A 192 29.12 1.73 -14.31
N ASN A 193 27.85 1.52 -14.63
CA ASN A 193 27.00 2.59 -15.15
C ASN A 193 26.59 3.54 -14.01
N LEU A 194 27.26 4.69 -13.90
CA LEU A 194 27.00 5.68 -12.84
C LEU A 194 25.56 6.19 -12.87
N THR A 195 25.05 6.52 -14.05
CA THR A 195 23.68 7.05 -14.21
C THR A 195 22.67 6.08 -13.60
N HIS A 196 22.75 4.81 -13.97
CA HIS A 196 21.85 3.78 -13.43
C HIS A 196 22.06 3.55 -11.91
N ALA A 197 23.29 3.67 -11.40
CA ALA A 197 23.56 3.56 -9.97
C ALA A 197 22.92 4.71 -9.17
N PHE A 198 23.03 5.94 -9.68
CA PHE A 198 22.39 7.11 -9.08
C PHE A 198 20.87 7.10 -9.23
N ASP A 199 20.34 6.62 -10.35
CA ASP A 199 18.90 6.42 -10.54
C ASP A 199 18.33 5.42 -9.51
N ASN A 200 19.02 4.29 -9.30
CA ASN A 200 18.62 3.31 -8.29
C ASN A 200 18.73 3.85 -6.87
N MET A 201 19.73 4.69 -6.59
CA MET A 201 19.86 5.39 -5.30
C MET A 201 18.67 6.33 -5.08
N ALA A 202 18.32 7.15 -6.07
CA ALA A 202 17.19 8.06 -6.00
C ALA A 202 15.84 7.32 -5.86
N LEU A 203 15.68 6.20 -6.57
CA LEU A 203 14.51 5.31 -6.42
C LEU A 203 14.43 4.72 -5.01
N GLY A 204 15.55 4.24 -4.45
CA GLY A 204 15.60 3.72 -3.09
C GLY A 204 15.26 4.78 -2.04
N MET A 205 15.78 6.00 -2.19
CA MET A 205 15.42 7.14 -1.33
C MET A 205 13.94 7.50 -1.45
N THR A 206 13.38 7.46 -2.66
CA THR A 206 11.96 7.73 -2.92
C THR A 206 11.05 6.68 -2.26
N ASP A 207 11.42 5.39 -2.37
CA ASP A 207 10.64 4.31 -1.76
C ASP A 207 10.71 4.35 -0.22
N TYR A 208 11.87 4.73 0.33
CA TYR A 208 12.01 4.97 1.76
C TYR A 208 11.16 6.15 2.25
N LEU A 209 11.09 7.25 1.49
CA LEU A 209 10.18 8.36 1.82
C LEU A 209 8.71 7.94 1.79
N ARG A 210 8.35 7.00 0.90
CA ARG A 210 6.98 6.51 0.74
C ARG A 210 6.54 5.52 1.83
N SER A 211 7.45 4.65 2.28
CA SER A 211 7.20 3.54 3.23
C SER A 211 7.85 3.73 4.61
N GLY A 212 8.44 4.90 4.85
CA GLY A 212 9.18 5.21 6.06
C GLY A 212 8.28 5.37 7.29
N PRO A 213 8.88 5.63 8.47
CA PRO A 213 8.14 5.74 9.73
C PRO A 213 7.11 6.89 9.77
N ASN A 214 7.29 7.89 8.90
CA ASN A 214 6.37 9.02 8.74
C ASN A 214 5.43 8.85 7.53
N GLU A 215 5.18 7.61 7.09
CA GLU A 215 4.29 7.34 5.96
C GLU A 215 2.91 7.97 6.17
N LYS A 216 2.35 8.46 5.06
CA LYS A 216 1.00 9.01 5.04
C LYS A 216 0.12 8.11 4.20
N LEU A 217 -0.87 7.50 4.85
CA LEU A 217 -1.87 6.68 4.17
C LEU A 217 -2.72 7.54 3.24
N ALA A 218 -2.73 7.18 1.96
CA ALA A 218 -3.66 7.73 0.99
C ALA A 218 -5.08 7.25 1.31
N ARG A 219 -6.00 8.18 1.57
CA ARG A 219 -7.41 7.86 1.82
C ARG A 219 -8.17 7.85 0.50
N GLY A 220 -8.74 6.71 0.14
CA GLY A 220 -9.59 6.53 -1.03
C GLY A 220 -11.01 6.12 -0.64
N VAL A 221 -11.91 6.11 -1.63
CA VAL A 221 -13.25 5.54 -1.47
C VAL A 221 -13.22 4.09 -1.94
N ARG A 222 -13.59 3.16 -1.07
CA ARG A 222 -13.71 1.75 -1.44
C ARG A 222 -15.09 1.51 -2.06
N ARG A 223 -15.13 0.89 -3.25
CA ARG A 223 -16.37 0.37 -3.83
C ARG A 223 -16.48 -1.11 -3.49
N GLU A 224 -17.46 -1.45 -2.67
CA GLU A 224 -17.81 -2.83 -2.37
C GLU A 224 -19.12 -3.18 -3.09
N SER A 225 -19.20 -4.37 -3.66
CA SER A 225 -20.45 -4.90 -4.19
C SER A 225 -21.28 -5.43 -3.02
N GLU A 226 -22.26 -4.65 -2.56
CA GLU A 226 -23.24 -5.16 -1.60
C GLU A 226 -24.29 -6.01 -2.32
N ILE A 227 -24.64 -7.16 -1.73
CA ILE A 227 -25.69 -8.03 -2.23
C ILE A 227 -27.03 -7.43 -1.80
N PHE A 228 -27.70 -6.73 -2.71
CA PHE A 228 -29.07 -6.30 -2.49
C PHE A 228 -30.03 -7.48 -2.74
N VAL A 229 -30.58 -8.04 -1.65
CA VAL A 229 -31.63 -9.05 -1.73
C VAL A 229 -32.96 -8.35 -2.05
N PHE A 230 -33.35 -8.39 -3.32
CA PHE A 230 -34.65 -7.86 -3.74
C PHE A 230 -35.74 -8.93 -3.55
N ILE A 231 -36.52 -8.81 -2.48
CA ILE A 231 -37.65 -9.72 -2.21
C ILE A 231 -38.78 -9.41 -3.18
N ARG A 232 -39.08 -10.34 -4.09
CA ARG A 232 -40.23 -10.25 -5.00
C ARG A 232 -41.51 -10.64 -4.27
N TRP A 233 -42.19 -9.66 -3.67
CA TRP A 233 -43.45 -9.83 -2.93
C TRP A 233 -44.56 -10.57 -3.68
N TYR A 234 -44.57 -10.54 -5.02
CA TYR A 234 -45.56 -11.25 -5.83
C TYR A 234 -45.62 -12.77 -5.54
N TRP A 235 -44.48 -13.40 -5.22
CA TRP A 235 -44.43 -14.83 -4.91
C TRP A 235 -45.02 -15.19 -3.54
N LEU A 236 -45.14 -14.22 -2.63
CA LEU A 236 -45.78 -14.41 -1.32
C LEU A 236 -47.31 -14.39 -1.39
N ILE A 237 -47.89 -13.96 -2.51
CA ILE A 237 -49.35 -13.93 -2.70
C ILE A 237 -49.93 -15.35 -2.69
N GLY A 238 -49.27 -16.31 -3.35
CA GLY A 238 -49.73 -17.70 -3.40
C GLY A 238 -49.91 -18.34 -2.02
N PRO A 239 -48.85 -18.40 -1.19
CA PRO A 239 -48.94 -18.89 0.18
C PRO A 239 -49.94 -18.10 1.04
N ALA A 240 -49.99 -16.77 0.91
CA ALA A 240 -50.92 -15.95 1.69
C ALA A 240 -52.39 -16.24 1.36
N VAL A 241 -52.73 -16.45 0.08
CA VAL A 241 -54.09 -16.82 -0.34
C VAL A 241 -54.44 -18.22 0.15
N LEU A 242 -53.49 -19.16 0.13
CA LEU A 242 -53.70 -20.52 0.60
C LEU A 242 -54.01 -20.56 2.10
N GLU A 243 -53.24 -19.83 2.91
CA GLU A 243 -53.44 -19.69 4.36
C GLU A 243 -54.81 -19.05 4.67
N LEU A 244 -55.16 -17.99 3.94
CA LEU A 244 -56.46 -17.32 4.11
C LEU A 244 -57.62 -18.26 3.74
N ALA A 245 -57.51 -19.02 2.65
CA ALA A 245 -58.51 -20.00 2.25
C ALA A 245 -58.66 -21.13 3.28
N ALA A 246 -57.54 -21.62 3.85
CA ALA A 246 -57.56 -22.64 4.89
C ALA A 246 -58.23 -22.13 6.18
N LEU A 247 -57.95 -20.89 6.59
CA LEU A 247 -58.57 -20.26 7.75
C LEU A 247 -60.08 -20.11 7.56
N VAL A 248 -60.51 -19.61 6.39
CA VAL A 248 -61.94 -19.49 6.06
C VAL A 248 -62.62 -20.85 6.07
N PHE A 249 -62.01 -21.86 5.45
CA PHE A 249 -62.55 -23.22 5.43
C PHE A 249 -62.70 -23.80 6.83
N ALA A 250 -61.72 -23.60 7.71
CA ALA A 250 -61.78 -24.04 9.10
C ALA A 250 -62.92 -23.36 9.86
N VAL A 251 -63.06 -22.04 9.74
CA VAL A 251 -64.15 -21.28 10.37
C VAL A 251 -65.51 -21.73 9.86
N CYS A 252 -65.67 -21.91 8.55
CA CYS A 252 -66.90 -22.43 7.96
C CYS A 252 -67.23 -23.83 8.48
N THR A 253 -66.22 -24.71 8.60
CA THR A 253 -66.41 -26.07 9.12
C THR A 253 -66.86 -26.05 10.58
N ILE A 254 -66.25 -25.20 11.42
CA ILE A 254 -66.65 -25.03 12.82
C ILE A 254 -68.08 -24.51 12.92
N VAL A 255 -68.43 -23.46 12.17
CA VAL A 255 -69.77 -22.86 12.22
C VAL A 255 -70.85 -23.82 11.67
N CYS A 256 -70.59 -24.51 10.57
CA CYS A 256 -71.52 -25.48 10.00
C CYS A 256 -71.73 -26.69 10.93
N THR A 257 -70.67 -27.13 11.61
CA THR A 257 -70.75 -28.22 12.60
C THR A 257 -71.50 -27.76 13.85
N ALA A 258 -71.22 -26.54 14.35
CA ALA A 258 -71.91 -25.97 15.50
C ALA A 258 -73.39 -25.69 15.24
N ARG A 259 -73.77 -25.27 14.03
CA ARG A 259 -75.18 -25.04 13.65
C ARG A 259 -75.96 -26.34 13.46
N LYS A 260 -75.29 -27.42 13.08
CA LYS A 260 -75.89 -28.76 13.02
C LYS A 260 -75.81 -29.42 14.39
N HIS A 261 -76.52 -28.86 15.37
CA HIS A 261 -76.56 -29.34 16.76
C HIS A 261 -77.29 -30.69 16.95
N GLU A 262 -77.62 -31.40 15.87
CA GLU A 262 -78.38 -32.66 15.88
C GLU A 262 -77.76 -33.76 15.02
N VAL A 263 -76.44 -33.73 14.79
CA VAL A 263 -75.74 -34.91 14.25
C VAL A 263 -75.14 -35.68 15.43
N PRO A 264 -75.72 -36.80 15.87
CA PRO A 264 -75.10 -37.61 16.92
C PRO A 264 -73.70 -38.01 16.45
N LEU A 265 -72.71 -37.94 17.35
CA LEU A 265 -71.31 -38.37 17.15
C LEU A 265 -71.24 -39.90 16.99
N TRP A 266 -71.93 -40.45 16.00
CA TRP A 266 -72.04 -41.88 15.70
C TRP A 266 -70.90 -42.44 14.85
N LYS A 267 -69.96 -41.62 14.39
CA LYS A 267 -68.76 -42.11 13.71
C LYS A 267 -67.55 -42.04 14.63
N SER A 268 -67.38 -43.08 15.46
CA SER A 268 -66.09 -43.78 15.72
C SER A 268 -66.07 -44.59 17.03
N SER A 269 -67.14 -44.67 17.80
CA SER A 269 -67.17 -45.53 19.00
C SER A 269 -67.53 -46.97 18.62
N ALA A 270 -66.51 -47.83 18.52
CA ALA A 270 -66.63 -49.28 18.33
C ALA A 270 -67.55 -49.98 19.36
N LEU A 271 -67.87 -49.30 20.46
CA LEU A 271 -68.80 -49.71 21.51
C LEU A 271 -70.25 -49.90 21.02
N VAL A 272 -70.72 -49.11 20.05
CA VAL A 272 -72.11 -49.19 19.54
C VAL A 272 -72.31 -50.46 18.70
N LEU A 273 -71.27 -50.88 17.97
CA LEU A 273 -71.29 -52.12 17.17
C LEU A 273 -71.32 -53.39 18.03
N LEU A 274 -70.82 -53.34 19.26
CA LEU A 274 -70.70 -54.48 20.16
C LEU A 274 -72.00 -54.87 20.87
N HIS A 275 -73.01 -53.99 20.91
CA HIS A 275 -74.27 -54.21 21.64
C HIS A 275 -75.52 -54.30 20.75
N CYS A 276 -75.36 -54.30 19.43
CA CYS A 276 -76.48 -54.54 18.51
C CYS A 276 -76.83 -56.04 18.51
N ARG A 277 -78.04 -56.40 18.97
CA ARG A 277 -78.56 -57.76 18.87
C ARG A 277 -79.36 -57.90 17.57
N HIS A 278 -79.01 -58.89 16.75
CA HIS A 278 -79.70 -59.16 15.49
C HIS A 278 -80.86 -60.13 15.75
N ASP A 279 -82.10 -59.69 15.53
CA ASP A 279 -83.28 -60.56 15.54
C ASP A 279 -83.55 -61.08 14.12
N MET A 280 -83.36 -62.39 13.93
CA MET A 280 -83.47 -63.04 12.61
C MET A 280 -84.92 -63.17 12.11
N GLY A 281 -85.93 -62.78 12.89
CA GLY A 281 -87.35 -62.82 12.46
C GLY A 281 -87.85 -61.59 11.70
N SER A 282 -87.22 -60.42 11.85
CA SER A 282 -87.77 -59.14 11.35
C SER A 282 -86.81 -58.29 10.52
N GLY A 283 -85.54 -58.69 10.36
CA GLY A 283 -84.58 -58.02 9.48
C GLY A 283 -84.21 -56.58 9.87
N VAL A 284 -84.60 -56.12 11.07
CA VAL A 284 -84.28 -54.79 11.59
C VAL A 284 -83.34 -54.92 12.80
N ILE A 285 -82.29 -54.08 12.82
CA ILE A 285 -81.41 -53.95 13.98
C ILE A 285 -82.04 -52.92 14.92
N GLN A 286 -82.60 -53.38 16.05
CA GLN A 286 -83.07 -52.50 17.12
C GLN A 286 -81.97 -52.33 18.16
N GLY A 287 -81.56 -51.08 18.39
CA GLY A 287 -80.75 -50.71 19.55
C GLY A 287 -81.66 -50.35 20.71
N GLU A 288 -81.53 -51.03 21.84
CA GLU A 288 -82.37 -50.86 23.04
C GLU A 288 -81.96 -49.64 23.89
N PHE A 289 -81.31 -48.63 23.32
CA PHE A 289 -80.80 -47.48 24.09
C PHE A 289 -81.12 -46.18 23.37
N GLN A 290 -81.92 -45.34 24.04
CA GLN A 290 -82.29 -44.01 23.58
C GLN A 290 -81.35 -42.91 24.07
N ASP A 291 -80.49 -43.20 25.07
CA ASP A 291 -79.60 -42.21 25.69
C ASP A 291 -78.16 -42.70 25.90
N VAL A 292 -77.19 -41.80 25.66
CA VAL A 292 -75.74 -42.04 25.74
C VAL A 292 -75.29 -42.24 27.20
N THR A 293 -75.99 -41.62 28.15
CA THR A 293 -75.67 -41.76 29.58
C THR A 293 -75.95 -43.17 30.10
N GLU A 294 -76.91 -43.87 29.49
CA GLU A 294 -77.28 -45.24 29.80
C GLU A 294 -76.22 -46.22 29.28
N LEU A 295 -75.73 -46.00 28.05
CA LEU A 295 -74.60 -46.72 27.46
C LEU A 295 -73.31 -46.60 28.30
N GLU A 296 -72.99 -45.42 28.83
CA GLU A 296 -71.79 -45.23 29.66
C GLU A 296 -71.88 -45.99 30.99
N LYS A 297 -73.07 -46.05 31.61
CA LYS A 297 -73.29 -46.85 32.83
C LYS A 297 -73.12 -48.34 32.56
N THR A 298 -73.67 -48.85 31.47
CA THR A 298 -73.59 -50.27 31.11
C THR A 298 -72.15 -50.68 30.75
N ALA A 299 -71.41 -49.81 30.05
CA ALA A 299 -69.99 -50.02 29.74
C ALA A 299 -69.10 -50.08 30.98
N LYS A 300 -69.36 -49.24 32.00
CA LYS A 300 -68.62 -49.27 33.28
C LYS A 300 -68.82 -50.57 34.06
N VAL A 301 -69.94 -51.25 33.86
CA VAL A 301 -70.26 -52.52 34.54
C VAL A 301 -69.73 -53.74 33.76
N SER A 302 -69.61 -53.64 32.43
CA SER A 302 -69.11 -54.73 31.60
C SER A 302 -67.57 -54.88 31.70
N LYS A 303 -67.09 -56.02 32.21
CA LYS A 303 -65.67 -56.41 32.14
C LYS A 303 -65.45 -57.31 30.92
N ALA A 304 -64.70 -56.82 29.94
CA ALA A 304 -64.24 -57.64 28.82
C ALA A 304 -63.08 -58.53 29.27
N ARG A 305 -63.17 -59.84 29.00
CA ARG A 305 -62.08 -60.79 29.21
C ARG A 305 -61.47 -61.10 27.86
N LEU A 306 -60.30 -60.53 27.59
CA LEU A 306 -59.50 -60.88 26.41
C LEU A 306 -58.97 -62.30 26.61
N ARG A 307 -59.13 -63.14 25.60
CA ARG A 307 -58.63 -64.52 25.56
C ARG A 307 -57.70 -64.65 24.37
#